data_AF-A0A1V3XS82-F1
#
_entry.id   AF-A0A1V3XS82-F1
#
_cell.length_a   1.000
_cell.length_b   1.000
_cell.length_c   1.000
_cell.angle_alpha   90.00
_cell.angle_beta   90.00
_cell.angle_gamma   90.00
#
_symmetry.space_group_name_H-M   'P 1'
#
loop_
_entity.id
_entity.type
_entity.pdbx_description
1 polymer ?
#
loop_
_entity_poly.entity_id
_entity_poly.type
_entity_poly.pdbx_seq_one_letter_code
_entity_poly.pdbx_strand_id
1 'polypeptide(L)'
;MNPEEGELRPQLLDRFGLTVDVQASRDVDVRVEVIRQRMAYEADPDTFAERYASADAALANRIAAARGSVDDVLLPDNELRRIAALCAAFDVDGMRADLVVARTAAAHAAWRGAGVVEEQDIRVAAELALPHRRRRDPFDDHGLDRDQLNEALALGHHPRVGEPVPTQNPSLTRRAVVSPPTTLCSNQIRMQHQRRQSRVRRRRTCFVPAR
;
A
#
# COMPACT_ATOMS: atom_id res chain seq x y z
N MET A 1 2.91 -17.98 -12.34
CA MET A 1 1.95 -18.69 -13.22
C MET A 1 2.74 -19.73 -13.99
N ASN A 2 2.19 -20.93 -14.22
CA ASN A 2 2.86 -21.92 -15.08
C ASN A 2 2.72 -21.44 -16.55
N PRO A 3 3.81 -21.14 -17.27
CA PRO A 3 3.73 -20.65 -18.65
C PRO A 3 3.01 -21.62 -19.59
N GLU A 4 3.08 -22.91 -19.27
CA GLU A 4 2.52 -24.01 -20.07
C GLU A 4 0.98 -24.13 -19.96
N GLU A 5 0.34 -23.43 -19.01
CA GLU A 5 -1.11 -23.50 -18.78
C GLU A 5 -1.90 -22.37 -19.49
N GLY A 6 -1.21 -21.51 -20.22
CA GLY A 6 -1.79 -20.34 -20.90
C GLY A 6 -2.08 -19.16 -19.96
N GLU A 7 -2.43 -18.02 -20.55
CA GLU A 7 -2.69 -16.80 -19.77
C GLU A 7 -4.02 -16.89 -19.00
N LEU A 8 -4.00 -16.45 -17.73
CA LEU A 8 -5.22 -16.34 -16.93
C LEU A 8 -6.20 -15.36 -17.58
N ARG A 9 -7.49 -15.69 -17.49
CA ARG A 9 -8.57 -14.79 -17.93
C ARG A 9 -8.46 -13.44 -17.19
N PRO A 10 -8.67 -12.30 -17.88
CA PRO A 10 -8.54 -10.96 -17.27
C PRO A 10 -9.37 -10.77 -16.00
N GLN A 11 -10.54 -11.40 -15.90
CA GLN A 11 -11.42 -11.30 -14.72
C GLN A 11 -10.82 -11.96 -13.46
N LEU A 12 -9.90 -12.90 -13.63
CA LEU A 12 -9.16 -13.52 -12.52
C LEU A 12 -7.92 -12.69 -12.17
N LEU A 13 -7.24 -12.14 -13.16
CA LEU A 13 -6.08 -11.25 -12.96
C LEU A 13 -6.47 -10.02 -12.13
N ASP A 14 -7.61 -9.39 -12.41
CA ASP A 14 -8.09 -8.23 -11.64
C ASP A 14 -8.32 -8.54 -10.14
N ARG A 15 -8.47 -9.81 -9.76
CA ARG A 15 -8.67 -10.19 -8.36
C ARG A 15 -7.37 -10.24 -7.57
N PHE A 16 -6.22 -10.34 -8.24
CA PHE A 16 -4.93 -10.23 -7.57
C PHE A 16 -4.64 -8.77 -7.26
N GLY A 17 -4.08 -8.52 -6.06
CA GLY A 17 -3.65 -7.18 -5.69
C GLY A 17 -2.33 -6.84 -6.37
N LEU A 18 -1.35 -7.74 -6.26
CA LEU A 18 0.02 -7.53 -6.69
C LEU A 18 0.47 -8.66 -7.59
N THR A 19 1.36 -8.34 -8.51
CA THR A 19 2.05 -9.29 -9.37
C THR A 19 3.54 -9.01 -9.36
N VAL A 20 4.32 -10.08 -9.40
CA VAL A 20 5.76 -10.04 -9.55
C VAL A 20 6.15 -11.01 -10.65
N ASP A 21 7.03 -10.57 -11.55
CA ASP A 21 7.68 -11.48 -12.49
C ASP A 21 8.93 -12.06 -11.83
N VAL A 22 9.08 -13.38 -11.92
CA VAL A 22 10.20 -14.11 -11.32
C VAL A 22 10.94 -14.82 -12.44
N GLN A 23 12.15 -14.35 -12.73
CA GLN A 23 12.98 -14.91 -13.77
C GLN A 23 14.16 -15.65 -13.14
N ALA A 24 14.43 -16.86 -13.64
CA ALA A 24 15.64 -17.59 -13.25
C ALA A 24 16.87 -16.84 -13.77
N SER A 25 17.83 -16.59 -12.87
CA SER A 25 19.10 -15.96 -13.26
C SER A 25 19.80 -16.78 -14.34
N ARG A 26 20.30 -16.07 -15.36
CA ARG A 26 21.17 -16.63 -16.42
C ARG A 26 22.65 -16.57 -16.05
N ASP A 27 22.99 -15.86 -14.97
CA ASP A 27 24.35 -15.75 -14.45
C ASP A 27 24.80 -17.10 -13.88
N VAL A 28 25.93 -17.60 -14.38
CA VAL A 28 26.47 -18.92 -13.99
C VAL A 28 26.85 -18.94 -12.51
N ASP A 29 27.43 -17.88 -11.97
CA ASP A 29 27.89 -17.82 -10.59
C ASP A 29 26.69 -17.83 -9.63
N VAL A 30 25.63 -17.08 -9.94
CA VAL A 30 24.38 -17.12 -9.17
C VAL A 30 23.77 -18.51 -9.18
N ARG A 31 23.77 -19.20 -10.32
CA ARG A 31 23.22 -20.57 -10.43
C ARG A 31 24.04 -21.58 -9.64
N VAL A 32 25.36 -21.51 -9.72
CA VAL A 32 26.28 -22.37 -8.94
C VAL A 32 26.04 -22.16 -7.45
N GLU A 33 25.87 -20.91 -7.01
CA GLU A 33 25.60 -20.61 -5.61
C GLU A 33 24.26 -21.18 -5.15
N VAL A 34 23.19 -21.03 -5.93
CA VAL A 34 21.88 -21.64 -5.61
C VAL A 34 21.98 -23.16 -5.48
N ILE A 35 22.71 -23.82 -6.38
CA ILE A 35 22.94 -25.28 -6.32
C ILE A 35 23.70 -25.64 -5.05
N ARG A 36 24.78 -24.92 -4.73
CA ARG A 36 25.59 -25.14 -3.52
C ARG A 36 24.75 -24.99 -2.25
N GLN A 37 23.95 -23.94 -2.15
CA GLN A 37 23.06 -23.71 -1.01
C GLN A 37 22.04 -24.85 -0.88
N ARG A 38 21.47 -25.31 -2.01
CA ARG A 38 20.53 -26.44 -2.01
C ARG A 38 21.17 -27.73 -1.51
N MET A 39 22.37 -28.07 -2.00
CA MET A 39 23.11 -29.26 -1.55
C MET A 39 23.50 -29.18 -0.06
N ALA A 40 23.87 -27.99 0.42
CA ALA A 40 24.19 -27.77 1.83
C ALA A 40 22.98 -28.02 2.74
N TYR A 41 21.79 -27.56 2.33
CA TYR A 41 20.55 -27.85 3.03
C TYR A 41 20.22 -29.35 3.05
N GLU A 42 20.40 -30.05 1.93
CA GLU A 42 20.10 -31.49 1.85
C GLU A 42 21.06 -32.35 2.69
N ALA A 43 22.30 -31.91 2.85
CA ALA A 43 23.29 -32.61 3.67
C ALA A 43 23.02 -32.48 5.18
N ASP A 44 22.64 -31.29 5.64
CA ASP A 44 22.30 -31.02 7.04
C ASP A 44 21.31 -29.83 7.13
N PRO A 45 20.00 -30.12 7.18
CA PRO A 45 18.96 -29.09 7.25
C PRO A 45 19.04 -28.24 8.53
N ASP A 46 19.44 -28.83 9.66
CA ASP A 46 19.41 -28.17 10.96
C ASP A 46 20.55 -27.16 11.05
N THR A 47 21.78 -27.56 10.73
CA THR A 47 22.94 -26.65 10.69
C THR A 47 22.75 -25.56 9.63
N PHE A 48 22.12 -25.89 8.48
CA PHE A 48 21.78 -24.89 7.47
C PHE A 48 20.79 -23.85 8.02
N ALA A 49 19.72 -24.28 8.68
CA ALA A 49 18.72 -23.39 9.27
C ALA A 49 19.33 -22.50 10.37
N GLU A 50 20.19 -23.06 11.23
CA GLU A 50 20.89 -22.30 12.28
C GLU A 50 21.71 -21.13 11.72
N ARG A 51 22.34 -21.31 10.54
CA ARG A 51 23.11 -20.27 9.87
C ARG A 51 22.26 -19.04 9.50
N TYR A 52 21.00 -19.24 9.12
CA TYR A 52 20.10 -18.17 8.70
C TYR A 52 19.15 -17.70 9.80
N ALA A 53 19.07 -18.41 10.93
CA ALA A 53 18.14 -18.14 12.02
C ALA A 53 18.16 -16.68 12.51
N SER A 54 19.35 -16.08 12.62
CA SER A 54 19.48 -14.68 13.05
C SER A 54 18.94 -13.68 12.01
N ALA A 55 19.21 -13.91 10.73
CA ALA A 55 18.72 -13.08 9.63
C ALA A 55 17.20 -13.20 9.47
N ASP A 56 16.66 -14.41 9.56
CA ASP A 56 15.23 -14.67 9.52
C ASP A 56 14.51 -14.03 10.71
N ALA A 57 15.07 -14.13 11.92
CA ALA A 57 14.53 -13.47 13.10
C ALA A 57 14.52 -11.94 12.95
N ALA A 58 15.60 -11.36 12.41
CA ALA A 58 15.66 -9.92 12.13
C ALA A 58 14.60 -9.50 11.10
N LEU A 59 14.42 -10.28 10.02
CA LEU A 59 13.40 -10.03 9.00
C LEU A 59 11.99 -10.13 9.59
N ALA A 60 11.70 -11.18 10.36
CA ALA A 60 10.41 -11.39 11.02
C ALA A 60 10.05 -10.25 11.98
N ASN A 61 11.01 -9.78 12.77
CA ASN A 61 10.84 -8.63 13.65
C ASN A 61 10.51 -7.36 12.86
N ARG A 62 11.20 -7.15 11.72
CA ARG A 62 10.94 -6.00 10.84
C ARG A 62 9.53 -6.05 10.24
N ILE A 63 9.07 -7.24 9.82
CA ILE A 63 7.71 -7.45 9.30
C ILE A 63 6.69 -7.18 10.42
N ALA A 64 6.94 -7.67 11.63
CA ALA A 64 6.04 -7.45 12.78
C ALA A 64 5.91 -5.96 13.13
N ALA A 65 7.02 -5.22 13.12
CA ALA A 65 7.03 -3.78 13.36
C ALA A 65 6.23 -3.01 12.28
N ALA A 66 6.44 -3.35 11.00
CA ALA A 66 5.69 -2.74 9.89
C ALA A 66 4.18 -3.03 10.00
N ARG A 67 3.79 -4.28 10.30
CA ARG A 67 2.39 -4.65 10.51
C ARG A 67 1.76 -3.93 11.70
N GLY A 68 2.54 -3.62 12.73
CA GLY A 68 2.07 -2.89 13.91
C GLY A 68 1.87 -1.39 13.69
N SER A 69 2.51 -0.81 12.66
CA SER A 69 2.50 0.64 12.38
C SER A 69 1.74 1.02 11.11
N VAL A 70 1.39 0.07 10.25
CA VAL A 70 0.76 0.35 8.94
C VAL A 70 -0.55 1.14 9.02
N ASP A 71 -1.35 0.94 10.07
CA ASP A 71 -2.61 1.67 10.27
C ASP A 71 -2.39 3.13 10.72
N ASP A 72 -1.18 3.45 11.22
CA ASP A 72 -0.79 4.79 11.67
C ASP A 72 -0.07 5.58 10.56
N VAL A 73 0.24 4.96 9.42
CA VAL A 73 0.90 5.62 8.29
C VAL A 73 -0.05 6.62 7.64
N LEU A 74 0.40 7.87 7.53
CA LEU A 74 -0.34 8.94 6.89
C LEU A 74 -0.16 8.89 5.37
N LEU A 75 -1.28 8.88 4.65
CA LEU A 75 -1.32 9.06 3.21
C LEU A 75 -1.91 10.45 2.92
N PRO A 76 -1.08 11.47 2.65
CA PRO A 76 -1.55 12.84 2.50
C PRO A 76 -2.24 13.06 1.14
N ASP A 77 -3.08 14.10 1.05
CA ASP A 77 -3.91 14.39 -0.13
C ASP A 77 -3.11 14.59 -1.42
N ASN A 78 -1.88 15.10 -1.35
CA ASN A 78 -1.00 15.22 -2.52
C ASN A 78 -0.62 13.86 -3.08
N GLU A 79 -0.35 12.87 -2.22
CA GLU A 79 -0.01 11.52 -2.65
C GLU A 79 -1.25 10.73 -3.11
N LEU A 80 -2.42 10.97 -2.51
CA LEU A 80 -3.69 10.46 -3.07
C LEU A 80 -3.92 10.96 -4.50
N ARG A 81 -3.66 12.25 -4.76
CA ARG A 81 -3.75 12.81 -6.13
C ARG A 81 -2.75 12.20 -7.07
N ARG A 82 -1.51 11.98 -6.61
CA ARG A 82 -0.48 11.32 -7.42
C ARG A 82 -0.90 9.89 -7.80
N ILE A 83 -1.44 9.13 -6.86
CA ILE A 83 -1.95 7.78 -7.12
C ILE A 83 -3.09 7.82 -8.15
N ALA A 84 -4.06 8.73 -7.99
CA ALA A 84 -5.17 8.85 -8.94
C ALA A 84 -4.70 9.27 -10.34
N ALA A 85 -3.77 10.24 -10.43
CA ALA A 85 -3.18 10.66 -11.70
C ALA A 85 -2.42 9.52 -12.38
N LEU A 86 -1.67 8.75 -11.59
CA LEU A 86 -0.95 7.58 -12.06
C LEU A 86 -1.92 6.53 -12.60
N CYS A 87 -2.92 6.10 -11.83
CA CYS A 87 -3.90 5.11 -12.27
C CYS A 87 -4.67 5.55 -13.54
N ALA A 88 -4.98 6.85 -13.64
CA ALA A 88 -5.59 7.42 -14.85
C ALA A 88 -4.66 7.39 -16.07
N ALA A 89 -3.37 7.68 -15.89
CA ALA A 89 -2.38 7.65 -16.97
C ALA A 89 -2.14 6.24 -17.53
N PHE A 90 -2.35 5.20 -16.71
CA PHE A 90 -2.20 3.79 -17.10
C PHE A 90 -3.49 3.15 -17.65
N ASP A 91 -4.54 3.94 -17.90
CA ASP A 91 -5.85 3.50 -18.42
C ASP A 91 -6.41 2.27 -17.68
N VAL A 92 -6.30 2.29 -16.34
CA VAL A 92 -6.77 1.18 -15.51
C VAL A 92 -8.24 1.35 -15.17
N ASP A 93 -9.04 0.32 -15.48
CA ASP A 93 -10.48 0.34 -15.24
C ASP A 93 -10.82 0.28 -13.73
N GLY A 94 -11.41 1.37 -13.23
CA GLY A 94 -12.05 1.45 -11.92
C GLY A 94 -11.11 1.66 -10.72
N MET A 95 -11.69 1.97 -9.56
CA MET A 95 -10.95 2.44 -8.37
C MET A 95 -10.17 1.35 -7.61
N ARG A 96 -10.17 0.11 -8.11
CA ARG A 96 -9.51 -1.01 -7.44
C ARG A 96 -8.00 -0.85 -7.46
N ALA A 97 -7.47 -0.36 -8.58
CA ALA A 97 -6.05 -0.08 -8.72
C ALA A 97 -5.58 0.99 -7.73
N ASP A 98 -6.31 2.10 -7.62
CA ASP A 98 -6.02 3.19 -6.70
C ASP A 98 -5.92 2.69 -5.25
N LEU A 99 -6.91 1.88 -4.83
CA LEU A 99 -6.95 1.33 -3.47
C LEU A 99 -5.80 0.36 -3.19
N VAL A 100 -5.43 -0.45 -4.17
CA VAL A 100 -4.32 -1.40 -4.03
C VAL A 100 -2.99 -0.65 -3.98
N VAL A 101 -2.77 0.33 -4.86
CA VAL A 101 -1.57 1.18 -4.85
C VAL A 101 -1.45 1.93 -3.52
N ALA A 102 -2.52 2.56 -3.04
CA ALA A 102 -2.54 3.28 -1.77
C ALA A 102 -2.16 2.38 -0.58
N ARG A 103 -2.77 1.19 -0.48
CA ARG A 103 -2.47 0.23 0.60
C ARG A 103 -1.06 -0.32 0.52
N THR A 104 -0.56 -0.55 -0.70
CA THR A 104 0.79 -1.07 -0.92
C THR A 104 1.84 -0.01 -0.61
N ALA A 105 1.58 1.25 -0.96
CA ALA A 105 2.45 2.37 -0.62
C ALA A 105 2.50 2.58 0.90
N ALA A 106 1.36 2.52 1.60
CA ALA A 106 1.32 2.57 3.06
C ALA A 106 2.09 1.40 3.71
N ALA A 107 1.93 0.18 3.18
CA ALA A 107 2.68 -0.97 3.66
C ALA A 107 4.20 -0.84 3.42
N HIS A 108 4.60 -0.26 2.28
CA HIS A 108 6.01 -0.01 1.97
C HIS A 108 6.61 1.09 2.86
N ALA A 109 5.87 2.18 3.12
CA ALA A 109 6.28 3.21 4.08
C ALA A 109 6.47 2.62 5.48
N ALA A 110 5.51 1.83 5.97
CA ALA A 110 5.62 1.12 7.26
C ALA A 110 6.83 0.16 7.29
N TRP A 111 7.09 -0.54 6.18
CA TRP A 111 8.25 -1.43 6.03
C TRP A 111 9.59 -0.71 6.13
N ARG A 112 9.66 0.53 5.62
CA ARG A 112 10.82 1.42 5.77
C ARG A 112 10.92 2.06 7.16
N GLY A 113 9.88 1.96 7.99
CA GLY A 113 9.77 2.66 9.26
C GLY A 113 9.38 4.14 9.13
N ALA A 114 8.78 4.54 8.00
CA ALA A 114 8.27 5.89 7.78
C ALA A 114 6.80 6.00 8.22
N GLY A 115 6.44 7.12 8.84
CA GLY A 115 5.06 7.41 9.26
C GLY A 115 4.22 8.12 8.19
N VAL A 116 4.80 8.45 7.04
CA VAL A 116 4.14 9.16 5.94
C VAL A 116 4.53 8.49 4.62
N VAL A 117 3.56 8.32 3.73
CA VAL A 117 3.80 7.84 2.36
C VAL A 117 4.52 8.90 1.54
N GLU A 118 5.57 8.49 0.84
CA GLU A 118 6.34 9.31 -0.09
C GLU A 118 6.28 8.76 -1.51
N GLU A 119 6.75 9.53 -2.48
CA GLU A 119 6.77 9.13 -3.90
C GLU A 119 7.43 7.76 -4.14
N GLN A 120 8.51 7.46 -3.43
CA GLN A 120 9.20 6.17 -3.56
C GLN A 120 8.32 4.96 -3.19
N ASP A 121 7.39 5.14 -2.25
CA ASP A 121 6.47 4.08 -1.84
C ASP A 121 5.40 3.85 -2.90
N ILE A 122 4.94 4.93 -3.54
CA ILE A 122 3.99 4.88 -4.66
C ILE A 122 4.63 4.23 -5.88
N ARG A 123 5.91 4.54 -6.17
CA ARG A 123 6.65 3.90 -7.26
C ARG A 123 6.70 2.39 -7.08
N VAL A 124 7.12 1.91 -5.92
CA VAL A 124 7.17 0.46 -5.62
C VAL A 124 5.78 -0.17 -5.68
N ALA A 125 4.76 0.51 -5.15
CA ALA A 125 3.39 0.05 -5.21
C ALA A 125 2.87 -0.08 -6.65
N ALA A 126 3.16 0.90 -7.49
CA ALA A 126 2.79 0.92 -8.90
C ALA A 126 3.41 -0.24 -9.66
N GLU A 127 4.72 -0.47 -9.48
CA GLU A 127 5.48 -1.55 -10.11
C GLU A 127 4.87 -2.93 -9.85
N LEU A 128 4.28 -3.12 -8.66
CA LEU A 128 3.67 -4.39 -8.27
C LEU A 128 2.17 -4.48 -8.62
N ALA A 129 1.44 -3.36 -8.55
CA ALA A 129 -0.02 -3.36 -8.63
C ALA A 129 -0.58 -3.17 -10.05
N LEU A 130 0.11 -2.43 -10.92
CA LEU A 130 -0.41 -2.03 -12.22
C LEU A 130 -0.13 -2.99 -13.41
N PRO A 131 0.94 -3.83 -13.45
CA PRO A 131 1.28 -4.57 -14.68
C PRO A 131 0.16 -5.47 -15.22
N HIS A 132 -0.62 -6.07 -14.33
CA HIS A 132 -1.70 -7.00 -14.68
C HIS A 132 -3.08 -6.34 -14.83
N ARG A 133 -3.16 -5.01 -14.64
CA ARG A 133 -4.40 -4.23 -14.70
C ARG A 133 -4.47 -3.29 -15.90
N ARG A 134 -3.34 -3.05 -16.57
CA ARG A 134 -3.27 -2.28 -17.80
C ARG A 134 -4.06 -2.99 -18.90
N ARG A 135 -4.90 -2.24 -19.61
CA ARG A 135 -5.56 -2.72 -20.82
C ARG A 135 -4.50 -2.95 -21.88
N ARG A 136 -4.31 -4.20 -22.27
CA ARG A 136 -3.22 -4.61 -23.14
C ARG A 136 -3.69 -4.64 -24.58
N ASP A 137 -2.97 -3.95 -25.47
CA ASP A 137 -3.03 -4.24 -26.89
C ASP A 137 -2.23 -5.51 -27.19
N PRO A 138 -2.56 -6.28 -28.27
CA PRO A 138 -1.93 -7.58 -28.57
C PRO A 138 -0.41 -7.55 -28.76
N PHE A 139 0.20 -6.37 -28.83
CA PHE A 139 1.62 -6.15 -29.14
C PHE A 139 2.40 -5.49 -27.99
N ASP A 140 1.80 -5.29 -26.81
CA ASP A 140 2.47 -4.68 -25.65
C ASP A 140 3.32 -5.72 -24.87
N ASP A 141 4.59 -5.36 -24.62
CA ASP A 141 5.53 -6.17 -23.82
C ASP A 141 5.03 -6.46 -22.39
N HIS A 142 5.57 -7.51 -21.77
CA HIS A 142 5.21 -7.90 -20.41
C HIS A 142 5.93 -6.99 -19.41
N GLY A 143 5.21 -6.04 -18.80
CA GLY A 143 5.74 -5.20 -17.73
C GLY A 143 5.15 -3.80 -17.70
N LEU A 144 5.60 -3.00 -16.73
CA LEU A 144 5.37 -1.56 -16.75
C LEU A 144 6.55 -0.88 -17.44
N ASP A 145 6.23 0.03 -18.35
CA ASP A 145 7.22 0.95 -18.91
C ASP A 145 7.70 1.90 -17.81
N ARG A 146 9.00 1.84 -17.52
CA ARG A 146 9.65 2.64 -16.47
C ARG A 146 9.65 4.12 -16.80
N ASP A 147 9.77 4.48 -18.08
CA ASP A 147 9.80 5.88 -18.49
C ASP A 147 8.40 6.49 -18.38
N GLN A 148 7.38 5.75 -18.81
CA GLN A 148 5.97 6.11 -18.59
C GLN A 148 5.65 6.27 -17.10
N LEU A 149 6.16 5.38 -16.23
CA LEU A 149 5.97 5.47 -14.78
C LEU A 149 6.62 6.74 -14.21
N ASN A 150 7.84 7.08 -14.65
CA ASN A 150 8.54 8.28 -14.20
C ASN A 150 7.78 9.55 -14.61
N GLU A 151 7.30 9.61 -15.85
CA GLU A 151 6.51 10.74 -16.35
C GLU A 151 5.18 10.90 -15.60
N ALA A 152 4.46 9.79 -15.38
CA ALA A 152 3.20 9.80 -14.66
C ALA A 152 3.36 10.22 -13.18
N LEU A 153 4.45 9.80 -12.53
CA LEU A 153 4.78 10.29 -11.19
C LEU A 153 5.05 11.79 -11.18
N ALA A 154 5.75 12.33 -12.20
CA ALA A 154 6.05 13.76 -12.29
C ALA A 154 4.79 14.63 -12.51
N LEU A 155 3.81 14.15 -13.29
CA LEU A 155 2.53 14.86 -13.52
C LEU A 155 1.71 15.07 -12.23
N GLY A 156 1.82 14.17 -11.26
CA GLY A 156 1.17 14.30 -9.95
C GLY A 156 1.75 15.42 -9.06
N HIS A 157 2.87 16.03 -9.44
CA HIS A 157 3.55 17.06 -8.65
C HIS A 157 2.94 18.47 -8.79
N HIS A 158 1.90 18.67 -9.61
CA HIS A 158 1.35 20.02 -9.78
C HIS A 158 0.66 20.54 -8.51
N PRO A 159 1.21 21.57 -7.82
CA PRO A 159 0.49 22.24 -6.76
C PRO A 159 -0.76 22.88 -7.37
N ARG A 160 -1.86 22.93 -6.61
CA ARG A 160 -3.05 23.64 -7.07
C ARG A 160 -2.64 25.08 -7.44
N VAL A 161 -2.76 25.45 -8.71
CA VAL A 161 -2.95 26.86 -9.06
C VAL A 161 -4.23 27.26 -8.34
N GLY A 162 -4.13 28.27 -7.47
CA GLY A 162 -5.06 28.54 -6.39
C GLY A 162 -6.54 28.46 -6.78
N GLU A 163 -7.34 27.81 -5.93
CA GLU A 163 -8.75 28.15 -5.87
C GLU A 163 -8.86 29.66 -5.61
N PRO A 164 -9.61 30.43 -6.42
CA PRO A 164 -9.87 31.81 -6.07
C PRO A 164 -10.65 31.79 -4.75
N VAL A 165 -9.99 32.28 -3.69
CA VAL A 165 -10.66 32.62 -2.44
C VAL A 165 -11.83 33.54 -2.80
N PRO A 166 -13.07 33.23 -2.41
CA PRO A 166 -14.17 34.13 -2.68
C PRO A 166 -13.88 35.44 -1.94
N THR A 167 -13.65 36.50 -2.72
CA THR A 167 -13.38 37.85 -2.22
C THR A 167 -14.58 38.27 -1.37
N GLN A 168 -14.38 38.35 -0.05
CA GLN A 168 -15.38 38.94 0.83
C GLN A 168 -15.47 40.42 0.49
N ASN A 169 -16.61 40.85 -0.09
CA ASN A 169 -16.90 42.25 -0.34
C ASN A 169 -16.91 43.04 0.98
N PRO A 170 -16.12 44.12 1.11
CA PRO A 170 -16.18 44.97 2.28
C PRO A 170 -17.20 46.08 2.04
N SER A 171 -18.48 45.81 2.30
CA SER A 171 -19.45 46.87 2.55
C SER A 171 -20.71 46.31 3.20
N LEU A 172 -20.89 46.59 4.49
CA LEU A 172 -22.06 47.29 5.03
C LEU A 172 -21.88 47.48 6.54
N THR A 173 -21.87 48.75 6.94
CA THR A 173 -21.72 49.24 8.30
C THR A 173 -23.07 49.23 9.03
N ARG A 174 -23.03 48.99 10.35
CA ARG A 174 -24.07 49.16 11.41
C ARG A 174 -25.16 48.06 11.46
N ARG A 175 -25.57 47.54 12.63
CA ARG A 175 -25.62 48.12 13.99
C ARG A 175 -25.75 47.00 15.05
N ALA A 176 -25.24 47.27 16.25
CA ALA A 176 -25.24 46.38 17.41
C ALA A 176 -26.64 46.04 17.97
N VAL A 177 -26.84 44.80 18.44
CA VAL A 177 -27.80 44.45 19.50
C VAL A 177 -27.21 43.36 20.42
N VAL A 178 -26.80 43.83 21.60
CA VAL A 178 -26.85 43.24 22.96
C VAL A 178 -27.22 41.74 23.11
N SER A 179 -26.33 40.96 23.73
CA SER A 179 -26.55 39.67 24.44
C SER A 179 -26.96 39.94 25.91
N PRO A 180 -27.37 38.99 26.81
CA PRO A 180 -26.99 37.55 26.91
C PRO A 180 -28.11 36.66 27.59
N PRO A 181 -27.83 35.61 28.42
CA PRO A 181 -27.14 34.31 28.17
C PRO A 181 -27.94 33.07 28.63
N THR A 182 -27.72 31.87 28.04
CA THR A 182 -27.97 30.59 28.75
C THR A 182 -27.13 29.42 28.21
N THR A 183 -26.09 29.06 28.96
CA THR A 183 -25.85 27.74 29.60
C THR A 183 -25.83 26.43 28.77
N LEU A 184 -24.67 25.75 28.85
CA LEU A 184 -24.39 24.29 28.84
C LEU A 184 -24.81 23.44 27.63
N CYS A 185 -23.81 22.87 26.92
CA CYS A 185 -23.71 21.40 26.75
C CYS A 185 -22.34 20.98 26.18
N SER A 186 -21.31 20.97 27.02
CA SER A 186 -20.11 20.18 26.78
C SER A 186 -20.38 18.75 27.26
N ASN A 187 -20.88 17.84 26.39
CA ASN A 187 -20.76 16.38 26.58
C ASN A 187 -21.40 15.54 25.45
N GLN A 188 -20.98 15.71 24.18
CA GLN A 188 -21.43 14.81 23.10
C GLN A 188 -20.34 14.21 22.21
N ILE A 189 -19.06 14.51 22.46
CA ILE A 189 -17.95 13.99 21.63
C ILE A 189 -17.23 12.78 22.27
N ARG A 190 -17.56 12.38 23.51
CA ARG A 190 -16.84 11.30 24.22
C ARG A 190 -17.47 9.90 24.20
N MET A 191 -18.67 9.73 23.61
CA MET A 191 -19.39 8.44 23.67
C MET A 191 -19.29 7.53 22.43
N GLN A 192 -18.67 7.97 21.32
CA GLN A 192 -18.53 7.11 20.14
C GLN A 192 -17.26 6.24 20.13
N HIS A 193 -16.22 6.59 20.90
CA HIS A 193 -14.98 5.79 20.96
C HIS A 193 -15.05 4.58 21.92
N GLN A 194 -15.97 4.54 22.90
CA GLN A 194 -16.06 3.45 23.87
C GLN A 194 -16.90 2.23 23.42
N ARG A 195 -17.67 2.34 22.33
CA ARG A 195 -18.48 1.21 21.80
C ARG A 195 -17.75 0.34 20.77
N ARG A 196 -16.56 0.73 20.28
CA ARG A 196 -15.75 -0.11 19.37
C ARG A 196 -14.80 -1.07 20.11
N GLN A 197 -14.38 -0.77 21.34
CA GLN A 197 -13.44 -1.62 22.08
C GLN A 197 -14.08 -2.81 22.83
N SER A 198 -15.41 -2.84 22.99
CA SER A 198 -16.13 -3.93 23.67
C SER A 198 -16.57 -5.08 22.74
N ARG A 199 -16.44 -4.94 21.41
CA ARG A 199 -16.75 -6.02 20.44
C ARG A 199 -15.57 -6.94 20.09
N VAL A 200 -14.32 -6.56 20.40
CA VAL A 200 -13.13 -7.38 20.13
C VAL A 200 -12.79 -8.34 21.28
N ARG A 201 -13.31 -8.11 22.50
CA ARG A 201 -13.05 -8.97 23.69
C ARG A 201 -13.98 -10.18 23.87
N ARG A 202 -14.98 -10.41 23.00
CA ARG A 202 -15.94 -11.53 23.14
C ARG A 202 -15.76 -12.71 22.18
N ARG A 203 -14.64 -12.80 21.44
CA ARG A 203 -14.30 -13.98 20.60
C ARG A 203 -12.99 -14.68 21.01
N ARG A 204 -12.65 -14.64 22.30
CA ARG A 204 -11.57 -15.45 22.89
C ARG A 204 -12.07 -16.17 24.13
N THR A 205 -12.93 -17.18 23.94
CA THR A 205 -13.17 -18.27 24.88
C THR A 205 -14.00 -19.32 24.16
N CYS A 206 -13.38 -20.42 23.78
CA CYS A 206 -13.90 -21.80 23.77
C CYS A 206 -12.84 -22.68 23.07
N PHE A 207 -11.81 -23.02 23.83
CA PHE A 207 -10.94 -24.17 23.60
C PHE A 207 -11.26 -25.15 24.73
N VAL A 208 -11.79 -26.33 24.40
CA VAL A 208 -11.83 -27.50 25.28
C VAL A 208 -11.47 -28.71 24.42
N PRO A 209 -10.57 -29.60 24.87
CA PRO A 209 -10.10 -30.76 24.13
C PRO A 209 -10.95 -32.01 24.41
N ALA A 210 -10.99 -32.96 23.48
CA ALA A 210 -11.40 -34.32 23.76
C ALA A 210 -10.62 -35.30 22.88
N ARG A 211 -9.84 -36.14 23.58
CA ARG A 211 -9.39 -37.53 23.34
C ARG A 211 -9.37 -38.07 21.91
#